data_AF-A0A2M9A9C3-F1
#
_entry.id   AF-A0A2M9A9C3-F1
#
_cell.length_a   1.000
_cell.length_b   1.000
_cell.length_c   1.000
_cell.angle_alpha   90.00
_cell.angle_beta   90.00
_cell.angle_gamma   90.00
#
_symmetry.space_group_name_H-M   'P 1'
#
loop_
_entity.id
_entity.type
_entity.pdbx_description
1 polymer ?
#
loop_
_entity_poly.entity_id
_entity_poly.type
_entity_poly.pdbx_seq_one_letter_code
_entity_poly.pdbx_strand_id
1 'polypeptide(L)' 'MIYAVKMNGDRVELYDAQTGSYQRSVCCNAISATVQGNVVAVNKKDGRTEIYDADTGSYQRSL' A
#
# COMPACT_ATOMS: atom_id res chain seq x y z
N MET A 1 -0.18 9.40 -11.39
CA MET A 1 -0.99 9.79 -10.23
C MET A 1 -0.06 9.89 -9.02
N ILE A 2 -0.34 10.76 -8.03
CA ILE A 2 0.50 10.86 -6.82
C ILE A 2 -0.27 10.21 -5.67
N TYR A 3 0.33 9.19 -5.06
CA TYR A 3 -0.31 8.41 -4.00
C TYR A 3 0.23 8.78 -2.63
N ALA A 4 -0.67 8.80 -1.64
CA ALA A 4 -0.32 8.76 -0.23
C ALA A 4 -0.74 7.40 0.33
N VAL A 5 0.12 6.81 1.15
CA VAL A 5 -0.18 5.57 1.88
C VAL A 5 -0.53 5.89 3.32
N LYS A 6 -1.58 5.25 3.83
CA LYS A 6 -2.00 5.38 5.22
C LYS A 6 -2.22 4.00 5.82
N MET A 7 -1.74 3.82 7.05
CA MET A 7 -2.04 2.65 7.86
C MET A 7 -3.33 2.90 8.64
N ASN A 8 -4.30 1.99 8.51
CA ASN A 8 -5.54 1.97 9.28
C ASN A 8 -5.61 0.66 10.05
N GLY A 9 -5.08 0.65 11.27
CA GLY A 9 -4.76 -0.60 11.96
C GLY A 9 -3.65 -1.34 11.21
N ASP A 10 -3.91 -2.58 10.81
CA ASP A 10 -3.01 -3.39 9.98
C ASP A 10 -3.40 -3.42 8.49
N ARG A 11 -4.37 -2.58 8.09
CA ARG A 11 -4.76 -2.38 6.69
C ARG A 11 -3.95 -1.24 6.07
N VAL A 12 -3.49 -1.47 4.86
CA VAL A 12 -2.83 -0.46 4.02
C VAL A 12 -3.86 0.14 3.08
N GLU A 13 -4.02 1.46 3.15
CA GLU A 13 -4.95 2.23 2.33
C GLU A 13 -4.17 3.23 1.46
N LEU A 14 -4.64 3.41 0.23
CA LEU A 14 -4.15 4.43 -0.69
C LEU A 14 -5.14 5.56 -0.83
N TYR A 15 -4.58 6.76 -0.91
CA TYR A 15 -5.29 8.01 -1.11
C TYR A 15 -4.65 8.77 -2.26
N ASP A 16 -5.46 9.58 -2.94
CA ASP A 16 -4.95 10.60 -3.84
C ASP A 16 -4.25 11.67 -3.00
N ALA A 17 -2.95 11.86 -3.22
CA ALA A 17 -2.15 12.77 -2.40
C ALA A 17 -2.47 14.26 -2.66
N GLN A 18 -3.10 14.59 -3.79
CA GLN A 18 -3.42 15.98 -4.14
C GLN A 18 -4.75 16.42 -3.52
N THR A 19 -5.74 15.52 -3.47
CA THR A 19 -7.10 15.81 -3.04
C THR A 19 -7.45 15.22 -1.68
N GLY A 20 -6.66 14.26 -1.18
CA GLY A 20 -6.96 13.50 0.03
C GLY A 20 -8.06 12.47 -0.13
N SER A 21 -8.53 12.22 -1.36
CA SER A 21 -9.63 11.28 -1.63
C SER A 21 -9.17 9.83 -1.42
N TYR A 22 -9.99 9.03 -0.72
CA TYR A 22 -9.75 7.59 -0.59
C TYR A 22 -9.82 6.92 -1.96
N GLN A 23 -8.81 6.09 -2.27
CA GLN A 23 -8.75 5.33 -3.52
C GLN A 23 -9.14 3.88 -3.26
N ARG A 24 -8.36 3.17 -2.43
CA ARG A 24 -8.59 1.74 -2.13
C ARG A 24 -7.79 1.23 -0.95
N SER A 25 -8.10 0.00 -0.55
CA SER A 25 -7.25 -0.81 0.32
C SER A 25 -6.35 -1.71 -0.53
N VAL A 26 -5.10 -1.90 -0.12
CA VAL A 26 -4.10 -2.70 -0.86
C VAL A 26 -3.86 -4.04 -0.19
N CYS A 27 -3.70 -4.04 1.13
CA CYS A 27 -3.27 -5.20 1.89
C CYS A 27 -3.73 -5.13 3.34
N CYS A 28 -3.72 -6.27 4.04
CA CYS A 28 -3.95 -6.42 5.48
C CYS A 28 -2.75 -7.11 6.16
N ASN A 29 -2.76 -7.22 7.48
CA ASN A 29 -1.66 -7.79 8.27
C ASN A 29 -0.31 -7.08 8.05
N ALA A 30 -0.35 -5.80 7.75
CA ALA A 30 0.82 -4.96 7.57
C ALA A 30 1.30 -4.38 8.92
N ILE A 31 2.61 -4.22 9.06
CA ILE A 31 3.25 -3.46 10.14
C ILE A 31 3.63 -2.07 9.64
N SER A 32 4.05 -1.96 8.39
CA SER A 32 4.36 -0.68 7.73
C SER A 32 4.16 -0.79 6.23
N ALA A 33 3.99 0.36 5.58
CA ALA A 33 3.92 0.45 4.13
C ALA A 33 4.55 1.75 3.63
N THR A 34 5.10 1.71 2.42
CA THR A 34 5.57 2.88 1.69
C THR A 34 5.06 2.83 0.26
N VAL A 35 4.90 3.98 -0.38
CA VAL A 35 4.51 4.09 -1.79
C VAL A 35 5.49 4.99 -2.53
N GLN A 36 5.96 4.51 -3.69
CA GLN A 36 6.82 5.27 -4.59
C GLN A 36 6.36 5.04 -6.03
N GLY A 37 5.83 6.09 -6.66
CA GLY A 37 5.22 5.97 -7.99
C GLY A 37 4.07 4.98 -7.96
N ASN A 38 4.15 3.95 -8.82
CA ASN A 38 3.14 2.88 -8.92
C ASN A 38 3.44 1.65 -8.04
N VAL A 39 4.38 1.74 -7.11
CA VAL A 39 4.80 0.61 -6.27
C VAL A 39 4.43 0.87 -4.82
N VAL A 40 3.71 -0.05 -4.20
CA VAL A 40 3.49 -0.10 -2.76
C VAL A 40 4.28 -1.26 -2.19
N ALA A 41 5.20 -0.97 -1.27
CA ALA A 41 5.90 -1.99 -0.50
C ALA A 41 5.27 -2.09 0.88
N VAL A 42 4.89 -3.30 1.27
CA VAL A 42 4.18 -3.58 2.53
C VAL A 42 5.00 -4.59 3.33
N ASN A 43 5.44 -4.20 4.54
CA ASN A 43 6.12 -5.11 5.45
C ASN A 43 5.09 -5.83 6.32
N LYS A 44 5.10 -7.16 6.27
CA LYS A 44 4.09 -8.02 6.87
C LYS A 44 4.50 -8.50 8.26
N LYS A 45 3.50 -8.88 9.06
CA LYS A 45 3.71 -9.47 10.39
C LYS A 45 4.50 -10.78 10.37
N ASP A 46 4.50 -11.51 9.25
CA ASP A 46 5.25 -12.76 9.06
C ASP A 46 6.70 -12.55 8.61
N GLY A 47 7.16 -11.28 8.55
CA GLY A 47 8.52 -10.92 8.20
C GLY A 47 8.78 -10.75 6.70
N ARG A 48 7.82 -11.07 5.83
CA ARG A 48 7.96 -10.86 4.38
C ARG A 48 7.66 -9.42 3.99
N THR A 49 8.22 -8.98 2.86
CA THR A 49 7.79 -7.74 2.20
C THR A 49 6.98 -8.09 0.97
N GLU A 50 5.74 -7.64 0.90
CA GLU A 50 4.86 -7.83 -0.27
C GLU A 50 4.85 -6.55 -1.11
N ILE A 51 4.95 -6.72 -2.42
CA ILE A 51 4.92 -5.64 -3.41
C ILE A 51 3.58 -5.66 -4.13
N TYR A 52 2.98 -4.48 -4.23
CA TYR A 52 1.70 -4.26 -4.90
C TYR A 52 1.80 -3.15 -5.93
N ASP A 53 0.95 -3.23 -6.94
CA ASP A 53 0.72 -2.17 -7.91
C ASP A 53 -0.25 -1.13 -7.32
N ALA A 54 0.14 0.15 -7.31
CA ALA A 54 -0.65 1.21 -6.68
C ALA A 54 -1.89 1.60 -7.49
N ASP A 55 -1.84 1.51 -8.83
CA ASP A 55 -2.88 1.87 -9.79
C ASP A 55 -4.05 0.87 -9.80
N THR A 56 -3.79 -0.39 -9.44
CA THR A 56 -4.79 -1.47 -9.40
C THR A 56 -5.02 -2.05 -8.00
N GLY A 57 -4.05 -1.91 -7.09
CA GLY A 57 -4.04 -2.59 -5.78
C GLY A 57 -3.63 -4.07 -5.85
N SER A 58 -3.18 -4.55 -7.01
CA SER A 58 -2.91 -5.98 -7.22
C SER A 58 -1.57 -6.40 -6.61
N TYR A 59 -1.53 -7.58 -5.99
CA TYR A 59 -0.29 -8.21 -5.55
C TYR A 59 0.60 -8.55 -6.75
N GLN A 60 1.88 -8.20 -6.67
CA GLN A 60 2.88 -8.45 -7.70
C GLN A 60 3.81 -9.61 -7.30
N ARG A 61 4.47 -9.49 -6.13
CA ARG A 61 5.45 -10.47 -5.63
C ARG A 61 5.78 -10.25 -4.15
N SER A 62 6.48 -11.20 -3.53
CA SER A 62 7.08 -11.08 -2.20
C SER A 62 8.61 -11.04 -2.29
N LEU A 63 9.23 -10.37 -1.33
CA LEU A 63 10.66 -10.33 -1.07
C LEU A 63 10.96 -11.01 0.27
#